data_AF-A0A7J7LAQ1-F1
#
_entry.id   AF-A0A7J7LAQ1-F1
#
_cell.length_a   1.000
_cell.length_b   1.000
_cell.length_c   1.000
_cell.angle_alpha   90.00
_cell.angle_beta   90.00
_cell.angle_gamma   90.00
#
_symmetry.space_group_name_H-M   'P 1'
#
loop_
_entity.id
_entity.type
_entity.pdbx_description
1 polymer ?
#
loop_
_entity_poly.entity_id
_entity_poly.type
_entity_poly.pdbx_seq_one_letter_code
_entity_poly.pdbx_strand_id
1 'polypeptide(L)'
;MPFERSDIFQIMPRLRILEIRLAPKLEALPAVWKLESLEELIISGLDSVKRIGPEFFGISEDDVMKGTRCGLSRGGVSVPIIVFPKLKRLEFWEISELEEWEMMMPSWREDISFIMPCLKELSLYKCHSNPLIIKR
;
A
#
# COMPACT_ATOMS: atom_id res chain seq x y z
N MET A 1 28.06 15.86 2.56
CA MET A 1 26.66 15.96 3.02
C MET A 1 25.87 14.91 2.27
N PRO A 2 25.35 13.86 2.91
CA PRO A 2 24.56 12.86 2.21
C PRO A 2 23.14 13.40 2.05
N PHE A 3 22.63 13.30 0.83
CA PHE A 3 21.23 13.58 0.51
C PHE A 3 20.34 12.67 1.37
N GLU A 4 19.65 13.24 2.36
CA GLU A 4 18.60 12.51 3.06
C GLU A 4 17.49 12.17 2.07
N ARG A 5 17.06 10.91 2.12
CA ARG A 5 16.11 10.22 1.22
C ARG A 5 14.65 10.73 1.38
N SER A 6 14.43 12.03 1.47
CA SER A 6 13.14 12.60 1.91
C SER A 6 12.30 13.26 0.80
N ASP A 7 12.91 13.80 -0.27
CA ASP A 7 12.24 14.89 -1.00
C ASP A 7 11.57 14.53 -2.34
N ILE A 8 11.56 13.25 -2.75
CA ILE A 8 10.95 12.85 -4.05
C ILE A 8 9.42 12.77 -3.96
N PHE A 9 8.81 12.64 -2.77
CA PHE A 9 7.37 12.34 -2.69
C PHE A 9 6.47 13.57 -2.45
N GLN A 10 7.08 14.76 -2.40
CA GLN A 10 6.37 16.03 -2.49
C GLN A 10 6.05 16.44 -3.94
N ILE A 11 6.31 15.55 -4.92
CA ILE A 11 6.16 15.84 -6.35
C ILE A 11 4.69 15.93 -6.78
N MET A 12 3.76 15.24 -6.10
CA MET A 12 2.36 15.13 -6.57
C MET A 12 1.32 15.32 -5.46
N PRO A 13 1.31 16.48 -4.76
CA PRO A 13 0.45 16.71 -3.60
C PRO A 13 -1.06 16.72 -3.91
N ARG A 14 -1.43 16.75 -5.20
CA ARG A 14 -2.81 16.80 -5.69
C ARG A 14 -3.20 15.61 -6.55
N LEU A 15 -2.32 14.61 -6.71
CA LEU A 15 -2.67 13.42 -7.49
C LEU A 15 -3.72 12.61 -6.72
N ARG A 16 -4.90 12.48 -7.33
CA ARG A 16 -6.06 11.81 -6.76
C ARG A 16 -6.32 10.44 -7.38
N ILE A 17 -5.90 10.25 -8.63
CA ILE A 17 -6.11 9.01 -9.37
C ILE A 17 -4.76 8.59 -9.95
N LEU A 18 -4.37 7.35 -9.70
CA LEU A 18 -3.19 6.74 -10.28
C LEU A 18 -3.57 5.42 -10.94
N GLU A 19 -3.25 5.30 -12.21
CA GLU A 19 -3.42 4.06 -12.97
C GLU A 19 -2.05 3.55 -13.43
N ILE A 20 -1.73 2.30 -13.09
CA ILE A 20 -0.54 1.61 -13.57
C ILE A 20 -1.03 0.47 -14.45
N ARG A 21 -0.85 0.60 -15.77
CA ARG A 21 -1.34 -0.38 -16.74
C ARG A 21 -0.21 -0.95 -17.59
N LEU A 22 -0.31 -2.23 -17.95
CA LEU A 22 0.53 -2.89 -18.95
C LEU A 22 2.03 -2.69 -18.69
N ALA A 23 2.46 -2.98 -17.46
CA ALA A 23 3.85 -2.86 -17.06
C ALA A 23 4.44 -4.27 -16.80
N PRO A 24 4.68 -5.06 -17.85
CA PRO A 24 5.06 -6.47 -17.72
C PRO A 24 6.46 -6.67 -17.15
N LYS A 25 7.30 -5.63 -17.07
CA LYS A 25 8.64 -5.66 -16.48
C LYS A 25 8.71 -5.07 -15.08
N LEU A 26 7.57 -4.64 -14.52
CA LEU A 26 7.53 -4.06 -13.19
C LEU A 26 7.57 -5.20 -12.17
N GLU A 27 8.71 -5.38 -11.50
CA GLU A 27 8.89 -6.44 -10.50
C GLU A 27 8.38 -6.03 -9.11
N ALA A 28 8.36 -4.72 -8.83
CA ALA A 28 7.85 -4.17 -7.59
C ALA A 28 7.09 -2.86 -7.84
N LEU A 29 6.00 -2.66 -7.12
CA LEU A 29 5.22 -1.44 -7.20
C LEU A 29 5.99 -0.25 -6.57
N PRO A 30 5.92 0.94 -7.17
CA PRO A 30 6.56 2.13 -6.61
C PRO A 30 5.92 2.52 -5.27
N ALA A 31 6.54 3.49 -4.56
CA ALA A 31 6.11 3.96 -3.24
C ALA A 31 4.79 4.77 -3.23
N VAL A 32 3.72 4.18 -3.76
CA VAL A 32 2.40 4.80 -3.95
C VAL A 32 1.71 5.18 -2.64
N TRP A 33 2.04 4.50 -1.54
CA TRP A 33 1.53 4.79 -0.20
C TRP A 33 1.92 6.17 0.34
N LYS A 34 2.95 6.81 -0.26
CA LYS A 34 3.37 8.17 0.08
C LYS A 34 2.49 9.25 -0.55
N LEU A 35 1.56 8.87 -1.44
CA LEU A 35 0.64 9.79 -2.10
C LEU A 35 -0.58 10.08 -1.21
N GLU A 36 -0.46 11.04 -0.29
CA GLU A 36 -1.49 11.35 0.70
C GLU A 36 -2.82 11.87 0.13
N SER A 37 -2.80 12.38 -1.11
CA SER A 37 -4.01 12.87 -1.80
C SER A 37 -4.68 11.82 -2.68
N LEU A 38 -4.12 10.59 -2.75
CA LEU A 38 -4.63 9.55 -3.63
C LEU A 38 -5.98 9.04 -3.12
N GLU A 39 -6.97 9.06 -4.02
CA GLU A 39 -8.33 8.58 -3.79
C GLU A 39 -8.60 7.27 -4.55
N GLU A 40 -7.89 7.04 -5.67
CA GLU A 40 -8.11 5.88 -6.53
C GLU A 40 -6.77 5.33 -7.03
N LEU A 41 -6.60 4.02 -6.88
CA LEU A 41 -5.46 3.28 -7.38
C LEU A 41 -5.94 2.09 -8.20
N ILE A 42 -5.60 2.10 -9.49
CA ILE A 42 -5.93 1.02 -10.42
C ILE A 42 -4.63 0.44 -10.94
N ILE A 43 -4.46 -0.87 -10.78
CA ILE A 43 -3.27 -1.59 -11.20
C ILE A 43 -3.71 -2.72 -12.13
N SER A 44 -3.15 -2.77 -13.34
CA SER A 44 -3.50 -3.79 -14.33
C SER A 44 -2.33 -4.29 -15.16
N GLY A 45 -2.27 -5.59 -15.46
CA GLY A 45 -1.28 -6.15 -16.39
C GLY A 45 0.14 -6.06 -15.85
N LEU A 46 0.33 -6.49 -14.60
CA LEU A 46 1.64 -6.54 -13.92
C LEU A 46 2.17 -7.98 -13.90
N ASP A 47 2.59 -8.47 -15.07
CA ASP A 47 2.99 -9.86 -15.25
C ASP A 47 4.32 -10.24 -14.56
N SER A 48 5.11 -9.27 -14.06
CA SER A 48 6.33 -9.57 -13.29
C SER A 48 6.14 -9.45 -11.77
N VAL A 49 4.99 -8.97 -11.30
CA VAL A 49 4.74 -8.82 -9.85
C VAL A 49 4.28 -10.16 -9.30
N LYS A 50 5.19 -10.82 -8.57
CA LYS A 50 4.92 -12.10 -7.90
C LYS A 50 4.41 -11.96 -6.47
N ARG A 51 4.75 -10.86 -5.80
CA ARG A 51 4.42 -10.63 -4.40
C ARG A 51 3.96 -9.18 -4.17
N ILE A 52 2.85 -9.02 -3.44
CA ILE A 52 2.45 -7.75 -2.84
C ILE A 52 2.59 -7.89 -1.33
N GLY A 53 3.69 -7.36 -0.79
CA GLY A 53 4.03 -7.45 0.63
C GLY A 53 3.80 -6.17 1.44
N PRO A 54 4.17 -6.16 2.73
CA PRO A 54 4.05 -5.01 3.64
C PRO A 54 4.72 -3.73 3.13
N GLU A 55 5.76 -3.87 2.32
CA GLU A 55 6.46 -2.77 1.68
C GLU A 55 5.51 -1.90 0.83
N PHE A 56 4.47 -2.49 0.23
CA PHE A 56 3.47 -1.77 -0.54
C PHE A 56 2.62 -0.81 0.30
N PHE A 57 2.54 -1.06 1.61
CA PHE A 57 1.88 -0.19 2.57
C PHE A 57 2.86 0.71 3.31
N GLY A 58 4.14 0.69 2.91
CA GLY A 58 5.20 1.42 3.59
C GLY A 58 5.45 0.95 5.01
N ILE A 59 5.18 -0.33 5.29
CA ILE A 59 5.44 -0.95 6.59
C ILE A 59 6.75 -1.72 6.47
N SER A 60 7.71 -1.44 7.36
CA SER A 60 8.96 -2.20 7.42
C SER A 60 8.86 -3.36 8.41
N GLU A 61 9.78 -4.31 8.33
CA GLU A 61 9.93 -5.40 9.32
C GLU A 61 10.06 -4.88 10.76
N ASP A 62 10.72 -3.73 10.94
CA ASP A 62 10.82 -3.06 12.25
C ASP A 62 9.46 -2.58 12.76
N ASP A 63 8.61 -2.06 11.87
CA ASP A 63 7.25 -1.64 12.20
C ASP A 63 6.37 -2.85 12.56
N VAL A 64 6.61 -3.99 11.89
CA VAL A 64 5.96 -5.28 12.19
C VAL A 64 6.35 -5.78 13.58
N MET A 65 7.65 -5.78 13.90
CA MET A 65 8.18 -6.23 15.20
C MET A 65 7.75 -5.31 16.35
N LYS A 66 7.65 -4.01 16.12
CA LYS A 66 7.12 -3.03 17.09
C LYS A 66 5.59 -3.05 17.16
N GLY A 67 4.93 -3.79 16.28
CA GLY A 67 3.48 -3.92 16.18
C GLY A 67 2.77 -2.65 15.74
N THR A 68 3.47 -1.56 15.38
CA THR A 68 2.89 -0.31 14.83
C THR A 68 3.97 0.58 14.23
N ARG A 69 3.66 1.15 13.07
CA ARG A 69 4.36 2.33 12.56
C ARG A 69 3.82 3.57 13.26
N CYS A 70 4.59 4.14 14.19
CA CYS A 70 4.19 5.33 14.94
C CYS A 70 5.03 6.54 14.54
N GLY A 71 4.36 7.65 14.21
CA GLY A 71 4.97 8.96 14.10
C GLY A 71 4.95 9.69 15.45
N LEU A 72 5.81 10.68 15.61
CA LEU A 72 5.73 11.61 16.74
C LEU A 72 4.84 12.79 16.35
N SER A 73 3.76 12.98 17.09
CA SER A 73 2.97 14.22 16.99
C SER A 73 3.75 15.42 17.54
N ARG A 74 3.30 16.65 17.24
CA ARG A 74 3.89 17.90 17.77
C ARG A 74 3.96 17.99 19.30
N GLY A 75 3.26 17.11 20.02
CA GLY A 75 3.27 16.98 21.49
C GLY A 75 4.04 15.78 22.03
N GLY A 76 4.82 15.08 21.21
CA GLY A 76 5.60 13.90 21.64
C GLY A 76 4.78 12.63 21.84
N VAL A 77 3.48 12.65 21.52
CA VAL A 77 2.61 11.47 21.58
C VAL A 77 2.82 10.63 20.33
N SER A 78 3.04 9.33 20.53
CA SER A 78 3.07 8.34 19.46
C SER A 78 1.68 8.19 18.84
N VAL A 79 1.58 8.43 17.54
CA VAL A 79 0.35 8.28 16.79
C VAL A 79 0.56 7.28 15.65
N PRO A 80 -0.42 6.42 15.32
CA PRO A 80 -0.33 5.55 14.16
C PRO A 80 -0.13 6.37 12.89
N ILE A 81 0.84 5.98 12.06
CA ILE A 81 0.97 6.56 10.72
C ILE A 81 -0.14 5.98 9.85
N ILE A 82 -1.00 6.86 9.36
CA ILE A 82 -2.06 6.49 8.44
C ILE A 82 -1.45 6.29 7.05
N VAL A 83 -1.60 5.10 6.50
CA VAL A 83 -1.27 4.79 5.11
C VAL A 83 -2.49 5.16 4.26
N PHE A 84 -2.29 5.61 3.01
CA PHE A 84 -3.38 5.91 2.07
C PHE A 84 -4.59 6.65 2.69
N PRO A 85 -4.39 7.83 3.32
CA PRO A 85 -5.39 8.46 4.18
C PRO A 85 -6.70 8.82 3.47
N LYS A 86 -6.69 8.93 2.14
CA LYS A 86 -7.85 9.30 1.31
C LYS A 86 -8.27 8.24 0.30
N LEU A 87 -7.61 7.09 0.26
CA LEU A 87 -7.89 6.08 -0.77
C LEU A 87 -9.28 5.50 -0.57
N LYS A 88 -10.11 5.59 -1.60
CA LYS A 88 -11.51 5.15 -1.63
C LYS A 88 -11.70 3.92 -2.50
N ARG A 89 -10.93 3.81 -3.60
CA ARG A 89 -11.00 2.70 -4.55
C ARG A 89 -9.62 2.10 -4.77
N LEU A 90 -9.53 0.78 -4.64
CA LEU A 90 -8.34 0.01 -4.95
C LEU A 90 -8.74 -1.13 -5.90
N GLU A 91 -8.12 -1.16 -7.07
CA GLU A 91 -8.41 -2.17 -8.07
C GLU A 91 -7.14 -2.86 -8.57
N PHE A 92 -7.21 -4.18 -8.66
CA PHE A 92 -6.19 -5.02 -9.29
C PHE A 92 -6.84 -5.86 -10.39
N TRP A 93 -6.28 -5.79 -11.59
CA TRP A 93 -6.76 -6.47 -12.78
C TRP A 93 -5.62 -7.25 -13.45
N GLU A 94 -5.84 -8.49 -13.85
CA GLU A 94 -4.91 -9.25 -14.71
C GLU A 94 -3.47 -9.22 -14.17
N ILE A 95 -3.31 -9.60 -12.89
CA ILE A 95 -1.99 -9.77 -12.26
C ILE A 95 -1.71 -11.27 -12.21
N SER A 96 -1.32 -11.77 -13.37
CA SER A 96 -1.35 -13.21 -13.69
C SER A 96 -0.32 -14.02 -12.91
N GLU A 97 0.82 -13.41 -12.57
CA GLU A 97 1.93 -14.06 -11.86
C GLU A 97 1.92 -13.77 -10.35
N LEU A 98 0.84 -13.17 -9.80
CA LEU A 98 0.75 -12.88 -8.37
C LEU A 98 0.59 -14.17 -7.57
N GLU A 99 1.69 -14.65 -7.01
CA GLU A 99 1.77 -15.84 -6.16
C GLU A 99 1.35 -15.52 -4.72
N GLU A 100 1.78 -14.38 -4.19
CA GLU A 100 1.65 -14.02 -2.78
C GLU A 100 1.05 -12.62 -2.61
N TRP A 101 0.01 -12.52 -1.78
CA TRP A 101 -0.47 -11.23 -1.30
C TRP A 101 -0.55 -11.23 0.22
N GLU A 102 0.45 -10.62 0.83
CA GLU A 102 0.53 -10.42 2.27
C GLU A 102 -0.01 -9.02 2.59
N MET A 103 -1.34 -8.91 2.63
CA MET A 103 -1.95 -7.84 3.42
C MET A 103 -1.63 -8.18 4.86
N MET A 104 -0.72 -7.43 5.47
CA MET A 104 -0.30 -7.63 6.85
C MET A 104 -1.49 -7.87 7.77
N MET A 105 -1.65 -9.11 8.19
CA MET A 105 -2.29 -9.48 9.44
C MET A 105 -1.15 -9.70 10.43
N PRO A 106 -0.66 -8.68 11.17
CA PRO A 106 0.08 -8.99 12.38
C PRO A 106 -0.89 -9.81 13.23
N SER A 107 -0.50 -11.00 13.65
CA SER A 107 -1.30 -11.90 14.49
C SER A 107 -1.72 -11.32 15.86
N TRP A 108 -1.51 -10.02 16.08
CA TRP A 108 -1.65 -9.29 17.34
C TRP A 108 -2.44 -7.97 17.23
N ARG A 109 -2.91 -7.56 16.05
CA ARG A 109 -3.83 -6.42 15.90
C ARG A 109 -4.98 -6.75 14.95
N GLU A 110 -6.19 -6.65 15.45
CA GLU A 110 -7.43 -6.83 14.69
C GLU A 110 -7.80 -5.60 13.85
N ASP A 111 -7.12 -4.46 14.04
CA ASP A 111 -7.53 -3.18 13.44
C ASP A 111 -6.50 -2.64 12.43
N ILE A 112 -6.77 -2.88 11.15
CA ILE A 112 -6.02 -2.35 9.99
C ILE A 112 -6.60 -1.02 9.48
N SER A 113 -7.51 -0.37 10.23
CA SER A 113 -8.14 0.88 9.81
C SER A 113 -7.14 2.01 9.55
N PHE A 114 -5.92 1.93 10.08
CA PHE A 114 -4.86 2.88 9.80
C PHE A 114 -4.24 2.72 8.40
N ILE A 115 -4.42 1.59 7.69
CA ILE A 115 -3.79 1.35 6.38
C ILE A 115 -4.56 1.99 5.22
N MET A 116 -5.89 1.91 5.23
CA MET A 116 -6.75 2.53 4.22
C MET A 116 -8.09 2.91 4.86
N PRO A 117 -8.12 3.90 5.77
CA PRO A 117 -9.31 4.22 6.58
C PRO A 117 -10.54 4.63 5.74
N CYS A 118 -10.32 5.08 4.51
CA CYS A 118 -11.36 5.57 3.62
C CYS A 118 -11.78 4.56 2.54
N LEU A 119 -11.26 3.33 2.55
CA LEU A 119 -11.50 2.37 1.46
C LEU A 119 -12.97 1.96 1.43
N LYS A 120 -13.61 2.17 0.28
CA LYS A 120 -15.00 1.81 0.03
C LYS A 120 -15.11 0.61 -0.90
N GLU A 121 -14.21 0.55 -1.88
CA GLU A 121 -14.24 -0.43 -2.96
C GLU A 121 -12.87 -1.09 -3.10
N LEU A 122 -12.89 -2.42 -3.09
CA LEU A 122 -11.74 -3.27 -3.39
C LEU A 122 -12.18 -4.25 -4.48
N SER A 123 -11.56 -4.18 -5.66
CA SER A 123 -11.91 -5.00 -6.81
C SER A 123 -10.71 -5.81 -7.26
N LEU A 124 -10.88 -7.14 -7.34
CA LEU A 124 -9.86 -8.08 -7.80
C LEU A 124 -10.42 -8.85 -8.99
N TYR A 125 -9.76 -8.74 -10.13
CA TYR A 125 -10.22 -9.39 -11.35
C TYR A 125 -9.08 -10.13 -12.04
N LYS A 126 -9.26 -11.43 -12.28
CA LYS A 126 -8.22 -12.30 -12.88
C LYS A 126 -6.85 -12.14 -12.20
N CYS A 127 -6.84 -12.00 -10.88
CA CYS A 127 -5.64 -12.11 -10.08
C CYS A 127 -5.54 -13.58 -9.68
N HIS A 128 -4.48 -14.29 -10.04
CA HIS A 128 -4.35 -15.72 -9.72
C HIS A 128 -3.98 -16.00 -8.25
N SER A 129 -3.97 -14.96 -7.40
CA SER A 129 -3.67 -15.07 -5.98
C SER A 129 -4.74 -15.84 -5.21
N ASN A 130 -4.30 -16.58 -4.20
CA ASN A 130 -5.12 -17.47 -3.37
C ASN A 130 -6.12 -16.64 -2.52
N PRO A 131 -7.45 -16.78 -2.73
CA PRO A 131 -8.47 -15.88 -2.18
C PRO A 131 -8.70 -15.97 -0.65
N LEU A 132 -7.95 -16.81 0.07
CA LEU A 132 -8.16 -17.10 1.49
C LEU A 132 -7.71 -15.99 2.47
N ILE A 133 -7.04 -14.95 1.98
CA ILE A 133 -6.48 -13.86 2.83
C ILE A 133 -7.36 -12.60 2.81
N ILE A 134 -8.39 -12.56 1.97
CA ILE A 134 -9.26 -11.38 1.82
C ILE A 134 -10.48 -11.53 2.74
N LYS A 135 -10.30 -11.31 4.04
CA LYS A 135 -11.43 -11.10 4.95
C LYS A 135 -11.32 -9.73 5.60
N ARG A 136 -12.36 -8.93 5.41
CA ARG A 136 -12.62 -7.71 6.17
C ARG A 136 -12.84 -8.02 7.64
#